data_AF-A0A965XQI6-F1
#
_entry.id   AF-A0A965XQI6-F1
#
_cell.length_a   1.000
_cell.length_b   1.000
_cell.length_c   1.000
_cell.angle_alpha   90.00
_cell.angle_beta   90.00
_cell.angle_gamma   90.00
#
_symmetry.space_group_name_H-M   'P 1'
#
loop_
_entity.id
_entity.type
_entity.pdbx_description
1 polymer ?
#
loop_
_entity_poly.entity_id
_entity_poly.type
_entity_poly.pdbx_seq_one_letter_code
_entity_poly.pdbx_strand_id
1 'polypeptide(L)'
;MLRDIIFIDEDLCDGCGACIPSCAEGALAIVDGKARVVADRFCDGLGACLGHCPKGALTVVKKETDPFDEQAAHEHVRAMSQTPPAAPASCQTANVSRSQTGPLPTWPVQLRLVPPTAPFLAGADILLAADCSVAAAPDFHARLKGRVLLMACPKFDDPADMIQRLDAILTAARPNSVEILRMEVPCCRGIVRAFEVAARDRNIPLTVTTLSTAGRVVHEPNLKPMEAVA
;
A
#
# COMPACT_ATOMS: atom_id res chain seq x y z
N MET A 1 -51.12 3.55 7.23
CA MET A 1 -51.70 2.27 6.75
C MET A 1 -51.18 1.13 7.61
N LEU A 2 -51.95 0.06 7.83
CA LEU A 2 -51.47 -1.09 8.59
C LEU A 2 -50.49 -1.92 7.73
N ARG A 3 -49.24 -2.05 8.16
CA ARG A 3 -48.21 -2.84 7.45
C ARG A 3 -47.19 -3.44 8.40
N ASP A 4 -46.37 -4.33 7.86
CA ASP A 4 -45.24 -4.93 8.56
C ASP A 4 -44.11 -3.89 8.71
N ILE A 5 -43.54 -3.79 9.92
CA ILE A 5 -42.40 -2.93 10.25
C ILE A 5 -41.53 -3.59 11.32
N ILE A 6 -40.24 -3.23 11.36
CA ILE A 6 -39.32 -3.70 12.38
C ILE A 6 -39.62 -3.04 13.72
N PHE A 7 -39.84 -3.87 14.74
CA PHE A 7 -39.89 -3.49 16.14
C PHE A 7 -38.60 -3.89 16.85
N ILE A 8 -38.13 -3.03 17.74
CA ILE A 8 -36.89 -3.22 18.50
C ILE A 8 -37.24 -3.20 19.98
N ASP A 9 -36.96 -4.30 20.67
CA ASP A 9 -37.08 -4.42 22.11
C ASP A 9 -35.91 -3.68 22.79
N GLU A 10 -36.21 -2.59 23.48
CA GLU A 10 -35.22 -1.75 24.14
C GLU A 10 -34.58 -2.41 25.36
N ASP A 11 -35.26 -3.35 26.01
CA ASP A 11 -34.73 -4.08 27.16
C ASP A 11 -33.67 -5.11 26.72
N LEU A 12 -33.84 -5.69 25.53
CA LEU A 12 -32.89 -6.63 24.94
C LEU A 12 -31.77 -5.95 24.13
N CYS A 13 -32.05 -4.80 23.51
CA CYS A 13 -31.07 -4.09 22.69
C CYS A 13 -29.97 -3.49 23.56
N ASP A 14 -28.70 -3.81 23.31
CA ASP A 14 -27.55 -3.24 24.03
C ASP A 14 -26.83 -2.13 23.23
N GLY A 15 -27.36 -1.77 22.06
CA GLY A 15 -26.79 -0.73 21.21
C GLY A 15 -25.57 -1.17 20.39
N CYS A 16 -25.25 -2.47 20.30
CA CYS A 16 -24.06 -2.94 19.58
C CYS A 16 -24.03 -2.60 18.07
N GLY A 17 -25.17 -2.28 17.46
CA GLY A 17 -25.25 -1.81 16.06
C GLY A 17 -25.07 -2.88 14.98
N ALA A 18 -24.96 -4.17 15.34
CA ALA A 18 -24.74 -5.26 14.40
C ALA A 18 -25.82 -5.40 13.31
N CYS A 19 -27.04 -4.91 13.58
CA CYS A 19 -28.15 -4.92 12.63
C CYS A 19 -28.10 -3.81 11.57
N ILE A 20 -27.31 -2.75 11.77
CA ILE A 20 -27.30 -1.55 10.91
C ILE A 20 -26.72 -1.84 9.51
N PRO A 21 -25.57 -2.52 9.35
CA PRO A 21 -25.00 -2.76 8.03
C PRO A 21 -25.87 -3.65 7.11
N SER A 22 -26.81 -4.39 7.70
CA SER A 22 -27.69 -5.31 6.97
C SER A 22 -28.99 -4.67 6.49
N CYS A 23 -29.22 -3.37 6.78
CA CYS A 23 -30.36 -2.62 6.28
C CYS A 23 -29.95 -1.83 5.04
N ALA A 24 -30.36 -2.29 3.86
CA ALA A 24 -30.02 -1.66 2.58
C ALA A 24 -30.64 -0.26 2.45
N GLU A 25 -31.76 -0.03 3.12
CA GLU A 25 -32.56 1.19 3.09
C GLU A 25 -32.05 2.24 4.11
N GLY A 26 -31.06 1.90 4.93
CA GLY A 26 -30.51 2.79 5.96
C GLY A 26 -31.49 3.13 7.08
N ALA A 27 -32.55 2.35 7.27
CA ALA A 27 -33.63 2.66 8.21
C ALA A 27 -33.25 2.57 9.68
N LEU A 28 -32.10 1.95 10.02
CA LEU A 28 -31.64 1.73 11.40
C LEU A 28 -30.45 2.63 11.75
N ALA A 29 -30.50 3.26 12.92
CA ALA A 29 -29.37 3.96 13.52
C ALA A 29 -29.30 3.73 15.02
N ILE A 30 -28.14 4.04 15.63
CA ILE A 30 -28.03 4.12 17.09
C ILE A 30 -28.46 5.51 17.54
N VAL A 31 -29.49 5.57 18.38
CA VAL A 31 -30.01 6.78 19.02
C VAL A 31 -30.14 6.48 20.50
N ASP A 32 -29.54 7.33 21.35
CA ASP A 32 -29.51 7.15 22.81
C ASP A 32 -28.99 5.78 23.26
N GLY A 33 -27.98 5.27 22.55
CA GLY A 33 -27.35 3.98 22.87
C GLY A 33 -28.20 2.75 22.53
N LYS A 34 -29.29 2.90 21.78
CA LYS A 34 -30.15 1.79 21.31
C LYS A 34 -30.35 1.86 19.80
N ALA A 35 -30.55 0.71 19.17
CA ALA A 35 -30.96 0.67 17.77
C ALA A 35 -32.39 1.21 17.65
N ARG A 36 -32.65 2.11 16.69
CA ARG A 36 -33.96 2.66 16.39
C ARG A 36 -34.21 2.71 14.89
N VAL A 37 -35.46 2.54 14.49
CA VAL A 37 -35.92 2.89 13.15
C VAL A 37 -36.00 4.42 13.09
N VAL A 38 -35.17 5.05 12.24
CA VAL A 38 -35.03 6.51 12.20
C VAL A 38 -36.23 7.22 11.57
N ALA A 39 -36.90 6.55 10.62
CA ALA A 39 -38.20 6.96 10.10
C ALA A 39 -38.89 5.74 9.49
N ASP A 40 -40.16 5.56 9.82
CA ASP A 40 -40.91 4.37 9.40
C ASP A 40 -40.96 4.24 7.87
N ARG A 41 -41.04 5.36 7.14
CA ARG A 41 -41.00 5.40 5.66
C ARG A 41 -39.73 4.82 5.02
N PHE A 42 -38.63 4.69 5.76
CA PHE A 42 -37.40 4.05 5.26
C PHE A 42 -37.39 2.54 5.50
N CYS A 43 -38.20 2.03 6.43
CA CYS A 43 -38.26 0.62 6.73
C CYS A 43 -39.26 -0.08 5.81
N ASP A 44 -38.79 -1.04 5.01
CA ASP A 44 -39.61 -1.83 4.08
C ASP A 44 -40.42 -2.95 4.77
N GLY A 45 -40.02 -3.36 5.97
CA GLY A 45 -40.64 -4.44 6.74
C GLY A 45 -40.17 -5.85 6.37
N LEU A 46 -39.16 -6.02 5.50
CA LEU A 46 -38.71 -7.36 5.04
C LEU A 46 -37.90 -8.14 6.08
N GLY A 47 -37.25 -7.44 7.01
CA GLY A 47 -36.57 -8.09 8.14
C GLY A 47 -35.17 -8.64 7.88
N ALA A 48 -34.44 -8.10 6.90
CA ALA A 48 -33.02 -8.45 6.64
C ALA A 48 -32.12 -8.32 7.90
N CYS A 49 -32.48 -7.42 8.82
CA CYS A 49 -31.76 -7.16 10.06
C CYS A 49 -31.96 -8.20 11.18
N LEU A 50 -33.03 -9.02 11.13
CA LEU A 50 -33.38 -9.94 12.23
C LEU A 50 -32.27 -10.94 12.56
N GLY A 51 -31.64 -11.53 11.54
CA GLY A 51 -30.56 -12.53 11.71
C GLY A 51 -29.23 -11.96 12.21
N HIS A 52 -29.11 -10.62 12.31
CA HIS A 52 -27.87 -9.93 12.65
C HIS A 52 -27.86 -9.39 14.08
N CYS A 53 -28.98 -9.48 14.81
CA CYS A 53 -29.03 -9.06 16.20
C CYS A 53 -28.59 -10.21 17.13
N PRO A 54 -27.42 -10.13 17.80
CA PRO A 54 -26.96 -11.18 18.70
C PRO A 54 -27.82 -11.32 19.96
N LYS A 55 -28.62 -10.29 20.29
CA LYS A 55 -29.54 -10.29 21.43
C LYS A 55 -30.96 -10.73 21.07
N GLY A 56 -31.26 -10.94 19.78
CA GLY A 56 -32.60 -11.27 19.32
C GLY A 56 -33.64 -10.16 19.58
N ALA A 57 -33.21 -8.89 19.67
CA ALA A 57 -34.07 -7.77 20.04
C ALA A 57 -35.01 -7.29 18.91
N LEU A 58 -34.88 -7.81 17.68
CA LEU A 58 -35.62 -7.34 16.51
C LEU A 58 -36.72 -8.32 16.12
N THR A 59 -37.93 -7.81 15.86
CA THR A 59 -39.07 -8.59 15.36
C THR A 59 -39.82 -7.81 14.29
N VAL A 60 -40.65 -8.50 13.48
CA VAL A 60 -41.57 -7.86 12.54
C VAL A 60 -42.95 -7.81 13.18
N VAL A 61 -43.57 -6.63 13.23
CA VAL A 61 -44.91 -6.42 13.78
C VAL A 61 -45.80 -5.69 12.80
N LYS A 62 -47.12 -5.88 12.92
CA LYS A 62 -48.12 -5.09 12.18
C LYS A 62 -48.48 -3.84 12.98
N LYS A 63 -48.14 -2.67 12.43
CA LYS A 63 -48.42 -1.37 13.05
C LYS A 63 -49.00 -0.41 12.03
N GLU A 64 -49.86 0.49 12.48
CA GLU A 64 -50.31 1.60 11.66
C GLU A 64 -49.21 2.65 11.56
N THR A 65 -48.67 2.83 10.36
CA THR A 65 -47.53 3.71 10.11
C THR A 65 -47.51 4.25 8.68
N ASP A 66 -46.57 5.15 8.40
CA ASP A 66 -46.27 5.71 7.10
C ASP A 66 -45.95 4.61 6.08
N PRO A 67 -46.38 4.74 4.82
CA PRO A 67 -45.99 3.82 3.76
C PRO A 67 -44.47 3.87 3.55
N PHE A 68 -43.90 2.73 3.14
CA PHE A 68 -42.52 2.71 2.67
C PHE A 68 -42.39 3.58 1.42
N ASP A 69 -41.36 4.42 1.39
CA ASP A 69 -41.03 5.31 0.27
C ASP A 69 -39.64 4.95 -0.26
N GLU A 70 -39.62 4.20 -1.37
CA GLU A 70 -38.40 3.73 -2.01
C GLU A 70 -37.50 4.90 -2.46
N GLN A 71 -38.09 5.99 -2.95
CA GLN A 71 -37.31 7.15 -3.38
C GLN A 71 -36.65 7.82 -2.18
N ALA A 72 -37.40 8.05 -1.11
CA ALA A 72 -36.87 8.65 0.12
C ALA A 72 -35.81 7.76 0.79
N ALA A 73 -35.98 6.43 0.79
CA ALA A 73 -34.98 5.49 1.29
C ALA A 73 -33.67 5.54 0.47
N HIS A 74 -33.77 5.53 -0.86
CA HIS A 74 -32.59 5.66 -1.74
C HIS A 74 -31.86 7.00 -1.55
N GLU A 75 -32.60 8.11 -1.41
CA GLU A 75 -32.02 9.42 -1.13
C GLU A 75 -31.34 9.46 0.24
N HIS A 76 -31.94 8.85 1.25
CA HIS A 76 -31.38 8.75 2.61
C HIS A 76 -30.04 8.01 2.61
N VAL A 77 -29.97 6.83 1.99
CA VAL A 77 -28.74 6.04 1.87
C VAL A 77 -27.67 6.79 1.09
N ARG A 78 -28.06 7.47 0.00
CA ARG A 78 -27.15 8.33 -0.77
C ARG A 78 -26.59 9.47 0.07
N ALA A 79 -27.40 10.11 0.90
CA ALA A 79 -26.96 11.18 1.81
C ALA A 79 -26.03 10.65 2.91
N MET A 80 -26.29 9.47 3.47
CA MET A 80 -25.41 8.81 4.45
C MET A 80 -24.07 8.40 3.85
N SER A 81 -24.08 8.02 2.57
CA SER A 81 -22.88 7.62 1.80
C SER A 81 -21.99 8.80 1.37
N GLN A 82 -22.39 10.06 1.67
CA GLN A 82 -21.60 11.26 1.37
C GLN A 82 -20.53 11.59 2.42
N THR A 83 -20.29 10.70 3.40
CA THR A 83 -18.96 10.67 4.01
C THR A 83 -18.08 9.89 3.04
N PRO A 84 -17.23 10.53 2.22
CA PRO A 84 -16.34 9.77 1.37
C PRO A 84 -15.55 8.83 2.29
N PRO A 85 -15.44 7.51 1.98
CA PRO A 85 -14.36 6.75 2.57
C PRO A 85 -13.10 7.58 2.36
N ALA A 86 -12.26 7.75 3.40
CA ALA A 86 -10.98 8.43 3.25
C ALA A 86 -10.36 7.92 1.96
N ALA A 87 -10.33 8.77 0.93
CA ALA A 87 -10.05 8.30 -0.41
C ALA A 87 -8.73 7.53 -0.32
N PRO A 88 -8.63 6.30 -0.86
CA PRO A 88 -7.31 5.69 -0.98
C PRO A 88 -6.47 6.75 -1.68
N ALA A 89 -5.37 7.13 -1.04
CA ALA A 89 -4.41 8.06 -1.61
C ALA A 89 -4.27 7.69 -3.09
N SER A 90 -4.62 8.61 -4.00
CA SER A 90 -4.53 8.37 -5.44
C SER A 90 -3.20 7.68 -5.77
N CYS A 91 -3.12 6.83 -6.79
CA CYS A 91 -1.85 6.19 -7.14
C CYS A 91 -0.69 7.20 -7.28
N GLN A 92 -1.01 8.46 -7.61
CA GLN A 92 -0.08 9.59 -7.66
C GLN A 92 0.43 10.00 -6.26
N THR A 93 -0.42 10.03 -5.25
CA THR A 93 -0.02 10.28 -3.85
C THR A 93 0.67 9.07 -3.21
N ALA A 94 0.45 7.85 -3.72
CA ALA A 94 1.21 6.67 -3.31
C ALA A 94 2.71 6.75 -3.69
N ASN A 95 3.08 7.50 -4.72
CA ASN A 95 4.49 7.71 -5.10
C ASN A 95 5.18 8.84 -4.33
N VAL A 96 4.52 9.44 -3.33
CA VAL A 96 5.15 10.45 -2.49
C VAL A 96 6.19 9.78 -1.61
N SER A 97 7.44 10.19 -1.77
CA SER A 97 8.56 9.73 -0.95
C SER A 97 8.30 9.98 0.54
N ARG A 98 8.33 8.91 1.34
CA ARG A 98 8.21 9.00 2.80
C ARG A 98 9.37 8.24 3.45
N SER A 99 10.03 8.89 4.40
CA SER A 99 10.82 8.18 5.40
C SER A 99 9.84 7.51 6.35
N GLN A 100 9.97 6.20 6.53
CA GLN A 100 9.05 5.42 7.34
C GLN A 100 9.73 4.98 8.64
N THR A 101 9.00 5.06 9.75
CA THR A 101 9.35 4.34 10.98
C THR A 101 8.86 2.90 10.83
N GLY A 102 9.72 1.98 10.39
CA GLY A 102 9.35 0.59 10.10
C GLY A 102 10.52 -0.26 9.55
N PRO A 103 10.28 -1.54 9.21
CA PRO A 103 11.33 -2.46 8.74
C PRO A 103 11.87 -2.13 7.34
N LEU A 104 11.12 -1.38 6.52
CA LEU A 104 11.61 -0.79 5.29
C LEU A 104 12.02 0.67 5.55
N PRO A 105 13.26 1.06 5.21
CA PRO A 105 13.74 2.41 5.54
C PRO A 105 13.05 3.50 4.69
N THR A 106 12.56 3.18 3.49
CA THR A 106 12.07 4.16 2.51
C THR A 106 10.97 3.59 1.58
N TRP A 107 10.07 4.46 1.10
CA TRP A 107 9.13 4.17 0.01
C TRP A 107 9.01 5.41 -0.89
N PRO A 108 8.88 5.27 -2.24
CA PRO A 108 8.98 4.03 -3.03
C PRO A 108 10.40 3.47 -3.09
N VAL A 109 10.55 2.23 -3.56
CA VAL A 109 11.87 1.55 -3.69
C VAL A 109 12.25 1.21 -5.14
N GLN A 110 11.30 1.17 -6.07
CA GLN A 110 11.63 0.87 -7.47
C GLN A 110 12.31 2.08 -8.11
N LEU A 111 13.49 1.88 -8.72
CA LEU A 111 14.30 2.91 -9.34
C LEU A 111 13.49 3.82 -10.28
N ARG A 112 12.61 3.23 -11.12
CA ARG A 112 11.76 3.99 -12.05
C ARG A 112 10.71 4.89 -11.39
N LEU A 113 10.42 4.69 -10.09
CA LEU A 113 9.41 5.43 -9.34
C LEU A 113 10.02 6.42 -8.34
N VAL A 114 11.26 6.22 -7.92
CA VAL A 114 11.92 7.05 -6.92
C VAL A 114 12.25 8.43 -7.52
N PRO A 115 11.78 9.54 -6.91
CA PRO A 115 12.20 10.89 -7.30
C PRO A 115 13.70 11.09 -7.02
N PRO A 116 14.49 11.62 -7.97
CA PRO A 116 15.92 11.84 -7.78
C PRO A 116 16.29 12.74 -6.60
N THR A 117 15.38 13.65 -6.23
CA THR A 117 15.53 14.61 -5.13
C THR A 117 14.90 14.14 -3.83
N ALA A 118 14.53 12.85 -3.71
CA ALA A 118 13.91 12.33 -2.49
C ALA A 118 14.84 12.55 -1.27
N PRO A 119 14.35 13.12 -0.15
CA PRO A 119 15.21 13.51 0.97
C PRO A 119 16.04 12.37 1.57
N PHE A 120 15.51 11.15 1.52
CA PHE A 120 16.20 9.97 2.05
C PHE A 120 17.42 9.55 1.23
N LEU A 121 17.57 10.02 -0.01
CA LEU A 121 18.71 9.67 -0.87
C LEU A 121 19.96 10.50 -0.56
N ALA A 122 19.79 11.72 -0.03
CA ALA A 122 20.88 12.69 0.13
C ALA A 122 22.00 12.13 1.02
N GLY A 123 23.19 11.93 0.43
CA GLY A 123 24.35 11.38 1.13
C GLY A 123 24.13 9.99 1.72
N ALA A 124 23.24 9.18 1.15
CA ALA A 124 22.96 7.83 1.65
C ALA A 124 23.98 6.80 1.17
N ASP A 125 24.11 5.70 1.91
CA ASP A 125 24.65 4.44 1.38
C ASP A 125 23.51 3.71 0.65
N ILE A 126 23.68 3.41 -0.63
CA ILE A 126 22.63 2.83 -1.48
C ILE A 126 22.89 1.34 -1.70
N LEU A 127 21.86 0.52 -1.52
CA LEU A 127 21.81 -0.86 -2.00
C LEU A 127 20.96 -0.91 -3.27
N LEU A 128 21.60 -1.01 -4.43
CA LEU A 128 20.96 -1.18 -5.74
C LEU A 128 20.77 -2.68 -6.01
N ALA A 129 19.58 -3.20 -5.74
CA ALA A 129 19.29 -4.62 -5.83
C ALA A 129 18.52 -4.98 -7.11
N ALA A 130 18.91 -6.09 -7.75
CA ALA A 130 18.06 -6.74 -8.72
C ALA A 130 16.78 -7.27 -8.05
N ASP A 131 15.61 -7.14 -8.68
CA ASP A 131 14.32 -7.50 -8.06
C ASP A 131 14.32 -8.90 -7.41
N CYS A 132 14.83 -9.92 -8.12
CA CYS A 132 14.88 -11.28 -7.60
C CYS A 132 15.96 -11.49 -6.52
N SER A 133 17.00 -10.65 -6.47
CA SER A 133 18.06 -10.76 -5.47
C SER A 133 17.58 -10.41 -4.06
N VAL A 134 16.56 -9.56 -3.95
CA VAL A 134 15.92 -9.19 -2.68
C VAL A 134 15.33 -10.42 -1.99
N ALA A 135 14.62 -11.26 -2.75
CA ALA A 135 14.02 -12.49 -2.23
C ALA A 135 15.01 -13.66 -2.14
N ALA A 136 16.04 -13.66 -2.98
CA ALA A 136 17.02 -14.76 -3.02
C ALA A 136 18.10 -14.66 -1.94
N ALA A 137 18.39 -13.46 -1.41
CA ALA A 137 19.41 -13.25 -0.38
C ALA A 137 18.88 -13.61 1.02
N PRO A 138 19.39 -14.67 1.69
CA PRO A 138 18.95 -15.04 3.03
C PRO A 138 19.27 -13.97 4.08
N ASP A 139 20.34 -13.20 3.86
CA ASP A 139 20.84 -12.14 4.74
C ASP A 139 20.38 -10.73 4.31
N PHE A 140 19.39 -10.63 3.41
CA PHE A 140 19.01 -9.36 2.77
C PHE A 140 18.77 -8.22 3.77
N HIS A 141 18.00 -8.46 4.82
CA HIS A 141 17.67 -7.43 5.81
C HIS A 141 18.89 -6.99 6.63
N ALA A 142 19.86 -7.89 6.86
CA ALA A 142 21.11 -7.53 7.51
C ALA A 142 21.94 -6.63 6.58
N ARG A 143 21.96 -6.93 5.27
CA ARG A 143 22.62 -6.13 4.23
C ARG A 143 21.95 -4.78 3.97
N LEU A 144 20.63 -4.68 4.17
CA LEU A 144 19.88 -3.43 4.03
C LEU A 144 20.06 -2.47 5.22
N LYS A 145 20.52 -2.97 6.38
CA LYS A 145 20.60 -2.17 7.60
C LYS A 145 21.47 -0.91 7.40
N GLY A 146 20.86 0.26 7.58
CA GLY A 146 21.52 1.56 7.46
C GLY A 146 21.68 2.06 6.02
N ARG A 147 21.10 1.37 5.03
CA ARG A 147 21.18 1.72 3.60
C ARG A 147 19.82 2.03 3.02
N VAL A 148 19.79 2.78 1.93
CA VAL A 148 18.60 3.02 1.12
C VAL A 148 18.51 1.96 0.03
N LEU A 149 17.36 1.28 -0.06
CA LEU A 149 17.10 0.31 -1.13
C LEU A 149 16.62 1.01 -2.40
N LEU A 150 17.28 0.72 -3.51
CA LEU A 150 16.75 0.93 -4.86
C LEU A 150 16.66 -0.42 -5.57
N MET A 151 15.50 -0.74 -6.13
CA MET A 151 15.29 -1.97 -6.90
C MET A 151 15.20 -1.67 -8.40
N ALA A 152 15.91 -2.45 -9.19
CA ALA A 152 15.85 -2.38 -10.65
C ALA A 152 16.19 -3.75 -11.27
N CYS A 153 15.47 -4.16 -12.31
CA CYS A 153 15.72 -5.40 -13.01
C CYS A 153 15.87 -5.15 -14.52
N PRO A 154 17.07 -5.36 -15.10
CA PRO A 154 17.31 -5.15 -16.54
C PRO A 154 16.52 -6.11 -17.44
N LYS A 155 15.82 -7.11 -16.88
CA LYS A 155 14.89 -7.96 -17.62
C LYS A 155 13.53 -7.28 -17.86
N PHE A 156 13.14 -6.35 -16.99
CA PHE A 156 11.82 -5.71 -16.98
C PHE A 156 11.87 -4.19 -17.17
N ASP A 157 12.99 -3.56 -16.83
CA ASP A 157 13.24 -2.14 -17.01
C ASP A 157 13.91 -1.87 -18.37
N ASP A 158 13.57 -0.73 -18.97
CA ASP A 158 14.29 -0.23 -20.15
C ASP A 158 15.71 0.22 -19.76
N PRO A 159 16.76 -0.23 -20.47
CA PRO A 159 18.14 0.13 -20.14
C PRO A 159 18.43 1.64 -20.20
N ALA A 160 17.81 2.39 -21.12
CA ALA A 160 18.05 3.82 -21.24
C ALA A 160 17.37 4.59 -20.10
N ASP A 161 16.14 4.23 -19.72
CA ASP A 161 15.47 4.81 -18.54
C ASP A 161 16.24 4.50 -17.26
N MET A 162 16.76 3.27 -17.10
CA MET A 162 17.59 2.90 -15.95
C MET A 162 18.83 3.79 -15.83
N ILE A 163 19.56 4.00 -16.93
CA ILE A 163 20.75 4.87 -16.97
C ILE A 163 20.37 6.31 -16.61
N GLN A 164 19.31 6.85 -17.22
CA GLN A 164 18.84 8.21 -16.97
C GLN A 164 18.42 8.42 -15.51
N ARG A 165 17.70 7.46 -14.93
CA ARG A 165 17.28 7.47 -13.53
C ARG A 165 18.46 7.44 -12.57
N LEU A 166 19.41 6.54 -12.82
CA LEU A 166 20.64 6.47 -12.04
C LEU A 166 21.43 7.76 -12.14
N ASP A 167 21.67 8.30 -13.34
CA ASP A 167 22.40 9.56 -13.52
C ASP A 167 21.75 10.72 -12.74
N ALA A 168 20.42 10.85 -12.83
CA ALA A 168 19.67 11.87 -12.10
C ALA A 168 19.80 11.70 -10.57
N ILE A 169 19.67 10.47 -10.06
CA ILE A 169 19.82 10.17 -8.63
C ILE A 169 21.26 10.45 -8.18
N LEU A 170 22.27 9.95 -8.89
CA LEU A 170 23.67 10.12 -8.51
C LEU A 170 24.08 11.60 -8.51
N THR A 171 23.50 12.41 -9.41
CA THR A 171 23.68 13.86 -9.45
C THR A 171 23.06 14.57 -8.25
N ALA A 172 21.78 14.31 -7.99
CA ALA A 172 21.02 15.03 -6.96
C ALA A 172 21.39 14.56 -5.54
N ALA A 173 21.49 13.25 -5.35
CA ALA A 173 21.65 12.61 -4.05
C ALA A 173 23.08 12.60 -3.54
N ARG A 174 24.08 12.51 -4.44
CA ARG A 174 25.52 12.37 -4.10
C ARG A 174 25.76 11.31 -3.00
N PRO A 175 25.48 10.02 -3.29
CA PRO A 175 25.56 8.96 -2.28
C PRO A 175 26.99 8.74 -1.78
N ASN A 176 27.12 8.27 -0.54
CA ASN A 176 28.43 7.95 0.06
C ASN A 176 29.03 6.67 -0.54
N SER A 177 28.19 5.68 -0.82
CA SER A 177 28.58 4.40 -1.43
C SER A 177 27.40 3.74 -2.14
N VAL A 178 27.72 2.82 -3.05
CA VAL A 178 26.73 1.98 -3.73
C VAL A 178 27.18 0.51 -3.67
N GLU A 179 26.29 -0.35 -3.17
CA GLU A 179 26.40 -1.80 -3.34
C GLU A 179 25.38 -2.25 -4.37
N ILE A 180 25.83 -2.95 -5.42
CA ILE A 180 24.96 -3.63 -6.38
C ILE A 180 24.79 -5.08 -5.95
N LEU A 181 23.56 -5.47 -5.61
CA LEU A 181 23.21 -6.86 -5.35
C LEU A 181 22.56 -7.46 -6.60
N ARG A 182 23.23 -8.42 -7.23
CA ARG A 182 22.78 -9.03 -8.48
C ARG A 182 22.79 -10.55 -8.42
N MET A 183 22.14 -11.19 -9.38
CA MET A 183 22.22 -12.64 -9.57
C MET A 183 23.32 -13.01 -10.60
N GLU A 184 23.76 -14.27 -10.61
CA GLU A 184 24.75 -14.82 -11.56
C GLU A 184 24.21 -14.92 -13.00
N VAL A 185 22.88 -14.83 -13.16
CA VAL A 185 22.20 -15.01 -14.44
C VAL A 185 22.54 -13.86 -15.43
N PRO A 186 22.56 -14.14 -16.75
CA PRO A 186 23.00 -13.17 -17.75
C PRO A 186 22.24 -11.84 -17.76
N CYS A 187 20.94 -11.85 -17.44
CA CYS A 187 20.14 -10.62 -17.42
C CYS A 187 20.70 -9.59 -16.42
N CYS A 188 21.24 -10.04 -15.28
CA CYS A 188 21.78 -9.18 -14.23
C CYS A 188 23.08 -8.45 -14.60
N ARG A 189 23.69 -8.70 -15.77
CA ARG A 189 24.82 -7.89 -16.26
C ARG A 189 24.39 -6.46 -16.60
N GLY A 190 23.12 -6.27 -16.98
CA GLY A 190 22.60 -4.97 -17.39
C GLY A 190 22.61 -3.90 -16.29
N ILE A 191 22.34 -4.29 -15.03
CA ILE A 191 22.27 -3.34 -13.90
C ILE A 191 23.64 -2.76 -13.56
N VAL A 192 24.70 -3.57 -13.62
CA VAL A 192 26.08 -3.14 -13.39
C VAL A 192 26.51 -2.17 -14.48
N ARG A 193 26.29 -2.54 -15.75
CA ARG A 193 26.61 -1.67 -16.89
C ARG A 193 25.85 -0.34 -16.83
N ALA A 194 24.56 -0.37 -16.50
CA ALA A 194 23.76 0.84 -16.38
C ALA A 194 24.31 1.78 -15.31
N PHE A 195 24.70 1.22 -14.15
CA PHE A 195 25.35 1.99 -13.09
C PHE A 195 26.70 2.56 -13.53
N GLU A 196 27.58 1.77 -14.14
CA GLU A 196 28.89 2.22 -14.61
C GLU A 196 28.79 3.37 -15.61
N VAL A 197 27.83 3.29 -16.56
CA VAL A 197 27.57 4.38 -17.51
C VAL A 197 27.07 5.62 -16.78
N ALA A 198 26.13 5.46 -15.84
CA ALA A 198 25.60 6.55 -15.04
C ALA A 198 26.60 7.10 -14.01
N ALA A 199 27.65 6.38 -13.64
CA ALA A 199 28.63 6.79 -12.62
C ALA A 199 29.97 7.22 -13.23
N ARG A 200 30.11 7.22 -14.56
CA ARG A 200 31.40 7.35 -15.27
C ARG A 200 32.30 8.50 -14.80
N ASP A 201 31.71 9.65 -14.53
CA ASP A 201 32.43 10.88 -14.15
C ASP A 201 32.29 11.18 -12.64
N ARG A 202 31.98 10.15 -11.84
CA ARG A 202 31.68 10.27 -10.40
C ARG A 202 32.54 9.30 -9.60
N ASN A 203 33.22 9.79 -8.58
CA ASN A 203 34.03 8.95 -7.69
C ASN A 203 33.19 8.37 -6.55
N ILE A 204 32.37 7.37 -6.86
CA ILE A 204 31.46 6.73 -5.89
C ILE A 204 32.00 5.33 -5.59
N PRO A 205 32.30 5.00 -4.31
CA PRO A 205 32.68 3.64 -3.92
C PRO A 205 31.62 2.62 -4.35
N LEU A 206 32.03 1.66 -5.17
CA LEU A 206 31.15 0.62 -5.72
C LEU A 206 31.57 -0.77 -5.22
N THR A 207 30.62 -1.51 -4.66
CA THR A 207 30.75 -2.95 -4.38
C THR A 207 29.74 -3.72 -5.22
N VAL A 208 30.14 -4.83 -5.83
CA VAL A 208 29.22 -5.71 -6.57
C VAL A 208 29.18 -7.08 -5.89
N THR A 209 28.01 -7.45 -5.37
CA THR A 209 27.75 -8.76 -4.78
C THR A 209 26.90 -9.58 -5.75
N THR A 210 27.45 -10.72 -6.19
CA THR A 210 26.73 -11.65 -7.08
C THR A 210 26.22 -12.84 -6.27
N LEU A 211 24.93 -13.17 -6.43
CA LEU A 211 24.28 -14.34 -5.84
C LEU A 211 24.08 -15.43 -6.88
N SER A 212 24.30 -16.69 -6.52
CA SER A 212 23.89 -17.82 -7.33
C SER A 212 22.38 -17.95 -7.38
N THR A 213 21.87 -18.76 -8.31
CA THR A 213 20.47 -19.18 -8.38
C THR A 213 19.98 -19.91 -7.12
N ALA A 214 20.89 -20.35 -6.24
CA ALA A 214 20.61 -20.92 -4.92
C ALA A 214 20.72 -19.91 -3.77
N GLY A 215 20.88 -18.61 -4.06
CA GLY A 215 20.94 -17.54 -3.05
C GLY A 215 22.27 -17.46 -2.28
N ARG A 216 23.34 -18.09 -2.78
CA ARG A 216 24.67 -18.04 -2.14
C ARG A 216 25.53 -16.99 -2.82
N VAL A 217 26.31 -16.25 -2.05
CA VAL A 217 27.30 -15.32 -2.61
C VAL A 217 28.32 -16.11 -3.44
N VAL A 218 28.50 -15.72 -4.69
CA VAL A 218 29.56 -16.24 -5.56
C VAL A 218 30.70 -15.24 -5.60
N HIS A 219 31.91 -15.70 -5.29
CA HIS A 219 33.11 -14.90 -5.50
C HIS A 219 33.45 -14.93 -6.99
N GLU A 220 33.16 -13.85 -7.71
CA GLU A 220 33.72 -13.63 -9.05
C GLU A 220 35.16 -13.09 -8.89
N PRO A 221 36.21 -13.80 -9.36
CA PRO A 221 37.60 -13.38 -9.17
C PRO A 221 38.04 -12.18 -10.05
N ASN A 222 37.13 -11.43 -10.68
CA ASN A 222 37.48 -10.51 -11.78
C ASN A 222 36.69 -9.18 -11.85
N LEU A 223 36.29 -8.59 -10.73
CA LEU A 223 36.11 -7.13 -10.70
C LEU A 223 37.39 -6.51 -10.14
N LYS A 224 38.24 -5.98 -11.05
CA LYS A 224 39.37 -5.15 -10.64
C LYS A 224 38.85 -4.01 -9.77
N PRO A 225 39.48 -3.69 -8.63
CA PRO A 225 39.32 -2.38 -8.01
C PRO A 225 39.65 -1.34 -9.08
N MET A 226 38.74 -0.41 -9.36
CA MET A 226 39.07 0.72 -10.22
C MET A 226 40.08 1.60 -9.48
N GLU A 227 41.32 1.60 -9.97
CA GLU A 227 42.31 2.60 -9.61
C GLU A 227 41.73 3.99 -9.92
N ALA A 228 41.92 4.91 -8.98
CA ALA A 228 41.50 6.29 -9.12
C ALA A 228 42.10 6.87 -10.40
N VAL A 229 41.22 7.25 -11.34
CA VAL A 229 41.64 8.06 -12.49
C VAL A 229 42.00 9.43 -11.93
N ALA A 230 43.31 9.72 -11.95
CA ALA A 230 43.90 11.00 -11.60
C ALA A 230 43.51 12.12 -12.56
#